data_AF-A0A3M8VWL2-F1
#
_entry.id   AF-A0A3M8VWL2-F1
#
_cell.length_a   1.000
_cell.length_b   1.000
_cell.length_c   1.000
_cell.angle_alpha   90.00
_cell.angle_beta   90.00
_cell.angle_gamma   90.00
#
_symmetry.space_group_name_H-M   'P 1'
#
loop_
_entity.id
_entity.type
_entity.pdbx_description
1 polymer ?
#
loop_
_entity_poly.entity_id
_entity_poly.type
_entity_poly.pdbx_seq_one_letter_code
_entity_poly.pdbx_strand_id
1 'polypeptide(L)'
;MRYAILGTTQAHRDDGTPVDLGGARLRALLTALALTPGRLRTNGALIAEVWDTDPPADENGALQALVGRLRRAVGKAAIASGPGGYRLCAEPDDVDLHRFERLAEEGARALADGDPAKAAARYDDALALWRGPALTDLPDGMAAAARAETQRLDARRGRIAAALALGNAAQTL
;
A
#
# COMPACT_ATOMS: atom_id res chain seq x y z
N MET A 1 -6.21 -7.12 -10.45
CA MET A 1 -5.70 -5.73 -10.38
C MET A 1 -4.61 -5.67 -9.33
N ARG A 2 -3.65 -4.75 -9.44
CA ARG A 2 -2.63 -4.47 -8.42
C ARG A 2 -2.65 -3.01 -8.01
N TYR A 3 -2.44 -2.74 -6.74
CA TYR A 3 -2.48 -1.40 -6.14
C TYR A 3 -1.16 -1.13 -5.44
N ALA A 4 -0.57 0.01 -5.74
CA ALA A 4 0.77 0.32 -5.28
C ALA A 4 0.79 1.65 -4.52
N ILE A 5 0.95 1.60 -3.20
CA ILE A 5 0.86 2.72 -2.25
C ILE A 5 2.18 2.97 -1.47
N LEU A 6 3.23 2.18 -1.75
CA LEU A 6 4.61 2.42 -1.24
C LEU A 6 5.36 3.42 -2.13
N GLY A 7 4.78 4.62 -2.27
CA GLY A 7 5.20 5.68 -3.19
C GLY A 7 3.98 6.46 -3.65
N THR A 8 4.09 7.20 -4.76
CA THR A 8 2.90 7.76 -5.43
C THR A 8 1.97 6.62 -5.83
N THR A 9 0.69 6.79 -5.51
CA THR A 9 -0.34 5.78 -5.65
C THR A 9 -0.56 5.45 -7.11
N GLN A 10 -0.41 4.16 -7.44
CA GLN A 10 -0.61 3.62 -8.77
C GLN A 10 -1.58 2.43 -8.71
N ALA A 11 -2.24 2.17 -9.82
CA ALA A 11 -3.01 0.96 -10.03
C ALA A 11 -2.63 0.35 -11.37
N HIS A 12 -2.57 -0.97 -11.43
CA HIS A 12 -2.23 -1.73 -12.62
C HIS A 12 -3.30 -2.80 -12.84
N ARG A 13 -3.58 -3.08 -14.11
CA ARG A 13 -4.37 -4.27 -14.49
C ARG A 13 -3.54 -5.53 -14.27
N ASP A 14 -4.17 -6.69 -14.34
CA ASP A 14 -3.50 -7.98 -14.15
C ASP A 14 -2.43 -8.28 -15.20
N ASP A 15 -2.56 -7.68 -16.38
CA ASP A 15 -1.55 -7.70 -17.46
C ASP A 15 -0.40 -6.69 -17.26
N GLY A 16 -0.40 -5.96 -16.14
CA GLY A 16 0.61 -4.94 -15.81
C GLY A 16 0.32 -3.54 -16.36
N THR A 17 -0.69 -3.39 -17.22
CA THR A 17 -1.02 -2.09 -17.84
C THR A 17 -1.36 -1.05 -16.77
N PRO A 18 -0.73 0.14 -16.79
CA PRO A 18 -1.02 1.19 -15.82
C PRO A 18 -2.44 1.73 -16.01
N VAL A 19 -3.10 2.04 -14.90
CA VAL A 19 -4.41 2.70 -14.85
C VAL A 19 -4.22 4.17 -14.52
N ASP A 20 -4.79 5.05 -15.34
CA ASP A 20 -4.81 6.48 -15.05
C ASP A 20 -5.79 6.78 -13.90
N LEU A 21 -5.23 7.05 -12.73
CA LEU A 21 -5.96 7.42 -11.51
C LEU A 21 -6.26 8.92 -11.45
N GLY A 22 -5.85 9.73 -12.42
CA GLY A 22 -6.10 11.17 -12.42
C GLY A 22 -5.50 11.90 -11.21
N GLY A 23 -6.28 12.81 -10.61
CA GLY A 23 -5.81 13.79 -9.63
C GLY A 23 -5.57 13.27 -8.20
N ALA A 24 -4.89 14.08 -7.39
CA ALA A 24 -4.45 13.73 -6.03
C ALA A 24 -5.55 13.17 -5.12
N ARG A 25 -6.76 13.75 -5.13
CA ARG A 25 -7.89 13.26 -4.32
C ARG A 25 -8.36 11.85 -4.70
N LEU A 26 -8.24 11.45 -5.97
CA LEU A 26 -8.61 10.11 -6.39
C LEU A 26 -7.56 9.08 -5.93
N ARG A 27 -6.28 9.47 -6.00
CA ARG A 27 -5.17 8.70 -5.44
C ARG A 27 -5.33 8.54 -3.92
N ALA A 28 -5.56 9.63 -3.19
CA ALA A 28 -5.84 9.62 -1.75
C ALA A 28 -6.97 8.65 -1.37
N LEU A 29 -8.11 8.69 -2.08
CA LEU A 29 -9.22 7.78 -1.82
C LEU A 29 -8.83 6.31 -2.06
N LEU A 30 -8.08 6.02 -3.13
CA LEU A 30 -7.60 4.67 -3.37
C LEU A 30 -6.61 4.23 -2.28
N THR A 31 -5.69 5.10 -1.86
CA THR A 31 -4.75 4.83 -0.75
C THR A 31 -5.49 4.48 0.53
N ALA A 32 -6.48 5.29 0.93
CA ALA A 32 -7.29 5.07 2.13
C ALA A 32 -8.00 3.70 2.11
N LEU A 33 -8.58 3.33 0.96
CA LEU A 33 -9.23 2.03 0.81
C LEU A 33 -8.23 0.86 0.77
N ALA A 34 -7.06 1.06 0.16
CA ALA A 34 -6.01 0.05 0.03
C ALA A 34 -5.24 -0.21 1.34
N LEU A 35 -5.30 0.70 2.32
CA LEU A 35 -4.76 0.45 3.67
C LEU A 35 -5.42 -0.74 4.36
N THR A 36 -6.71 -0.98 4.09
CA THR A 36 -7.46 -2.10 4.68
C THR A 36 -8.33 -2.76 3.61
N PRO A 37 -7.72 -3.48 2.64
CA PRO A 37 -8.43 -4.08 1.52
C PRO A 37 -9.47 -5.09 2.03
N GLY A 38 -10.59 -5.20 1.32
CA GLY A 38 -11.72 -6.05 1.69
C GLY A 38 -12.59 -5.51 2.82
N ARG A 39 -12.13 -4.51 3.60
CA ARG A 39 -12.89 -3.95 4.74
C ARG A 39 -13.72 -2.73 4.35
N LEU A 40 -14.92 -2.64 4.91
CA LEU A 40 -15.79 -1.48 4.73
C LEU A 40 -15.24 -0.28 5.50
N ARG A 41 -15.08 0.84 4.79
CA ARG A 41 -14.70 2.15 5.31
C ARG A 41 -15.91 3.07 5.28
N THR A 42 -16.22 3.72 6.39
CA THR A 42 -17.38 4.63 6.47
C THR A 42 -17.13 5.89 5.65
N ASN A 43 -18.20 6.55 5.20
CA ASN A 43 -18.09 7.82 4.48
C ASN A 43 -17.31 8.86 5.29
N GLY A 44 -17.64 9.03 6.57
CA GLY A 44 -16.97 9.99 7.45
C GLY A 44 -15.47 9.72 7.59
N ALA A 45 -15.06 8.46 7.74
CA ALA A 45 -13.65 8.10 7.80
C ALA A 45 -12.93 8.39 6.47
N LEU A 46 -13.54 8.03 5.34
CA LEU A 46 -12.95 8.33 4.02
C LEU A 46 -12.89 9.84 3.74
N ILE A 47 -13.87 10.61 4.20
CA ILE A 47 -13.87 12.07 4.08
C ILE A 47 -12.71 12.66 4.89
N ALA A 48 -12.62 12.30 6.18
CA ALA A 48 -11.52 12.74 7.04
C ALA A 48 -10.15 12.37 6.45
N GLU A 49 -9.99 11.15 5.93
CA GLU A 49 -8.71 10.69 5.39
C GLU A 49 -8.30 11.39 4.08
N VAL A 50 -9.26 11.72 3.21
CA VAL A 50 -9.00 12.27 1.87
C VAL A 50 -8.88 13.80 1.88
N TRP A 51 -9.61 14.47 2.78
CA TRP A 51 -9.64 15.94 2.85
C TRP A 51 -9.00 16.53 4.10
N ASP A 52 -8.74 15.71 5.12
CA ASP A 52 -8.19 16.13 6.41
C ASP A 52 -8.97 17.34 6.96
N THR A 53 -8.34 18.52 6.97
CA THR A 53 -8.89 19.75 7.55
C THR A 53 -9.62 20.65 6.56
N ASP A 54 -9.70 20.29 5.27
CA ASP A 54 -10.32 21.09 4.19
C ASP A 54 -11.41 20.31 3.40
N PRO A 55 -12.50 19.85 4.07
CA PRO A 55 -13.59 19.17 3.39
C PRO A 55 -14.45 20.14 2.54
N PRO A 56 -15.03 19.67 1.43
CA PRO A 56 -15.93 20.48 0.61
C PRO A 56 -17.29 20.65 1.30
N ALA A 57 -18.03 21.70 0.96
CA ALA A 57 -19.34 21.98 1.57
C ALA A 57 -20.36 20.83 1.46
N ASP A 58 -20.35 20.08 0.35
CA ASP A 58 -21.08 18.81 0.20
C ASP A 58 -20.11 17.63 0.19
N GLU A 59 -19.70 17.21 1.38
CA GLU A 59 -18.73 16.13 1.59
C GLU A 59 -19.20 14.80 0.99
N ASN A 60 -20.49 14.47 1.20
CA ASN A 60 -21.05 13.21 0.73
C ASN A 60 -21.16 13.17 -0.79
N GLY A 61 -21.63 14.24 -1.42
CA GLY A 61 -21.67 14.36 -2.88
C GLY A 61 -20.28 14.32 -3.49
N ALA A 62 -19.30 14.99 -2.88
CA ALA A 62 -17.91 14.97 -3.32
C ALA A 62 -17.28 13.57 -3.22
N LEU A 63 -17.52 12.84 -2.13
CA LEU A 63 -17.07 11.46 -1.96
C LEU A 63 -17.71 10.54 -3.00
N GLN A 64 -19.03 10.64 -3.21
CA GLN A 64 -19.74 9.86 -4.23
C GLN A 64 -19.19 10.11 -5.63
N ALA A 65 -18.91 11.37 -5.97
CA ALA A 65 -18.30 11.75 -7.24
C ALA A 65 -16.88 11.18 -7.41
N LEU A 66 -16.05 11.19 -6.35
CA LEU A 66 -14.74 10.53 -6.35
C LEU A 66 -14.88 9.01 -6.53
N VAL A 67 -15.77 8.34 -5.82
CA VAL A 67 -16.01 6.90 -5.98
C VAL A 67 -16.47 6.58 -7.40
N GLY A 68 -17.34 7.40 -7.98
CA GLY A 68 -17.78 7.25 -9.37
C GLY A 68 -16.62 7.39 -10.38
N ARG A 69 -15.67 8.28 -10.14
CA ARG A 69 -14.43 8.38 -10.94
C ARG A 69 -13.53 7.16 -10.71
N LEU A 70 -13.37 6.71 -9.47
CA LEU A 70 -12.50 5.59 -9.14
C LEU A 70 -13.00 4.31 -9.81
N ARG A 71 -14.31 4.03 -9.75
CA ARG A 71 -14.95 2.91 -10.44
C ARG A 71 -14.77 2.94 -11.95
N ARG A 72 -14.70 4.13 -12.57
CA ARG A 72 -14.40 4.26 -14.01
C ARG A 72 -12.95 3.90 -14.32
N ALA A 73 -12.01 4.30 -13.44
CA ALA A 73 -10.59 4.00 -13.62
C ALA A 73 -10.27 2.52 -13.38
N VAL A 74 -10.63 2.00 -12.20
CA VAL A 74 -10.22 0.64 -11.75
C VAL A 74 -11.27 -0.45 -11.99
N GLY A 75 -12.45 -0.08 -12.50
CA GLY A 75 -13.57 -0.99 -12.73
C GLY A 75 -14.61 -0.95 -11.61
N LYS A 76 -15.89 -1.10 -11.99
CA LYS A 76 -17.03 -0.99 -11.06
C LYS A 76 -16.99 -2.03 -9.94
N ALA A 77 -16.55 -3.25 -10.25
CA ALA A 77 -16.47 -4.35 -9.29
C ALA A 77 -15.34 -4.20 -8.26
N ALA A 78 -14.32 -3.39 -8.55
CA ALA A 78 -13.20 -3.16 -7.63
C ALA A 78 -13.62 -2.36 -6.39
N ILE A 79 -14.70 -1.58 -6.45
CA ILE A 79 -15.18 -0.76 -5.33
C ILE A 79 -16.63 -1.11 -5.01
N ALA A 80 -16.84 -1.88 -3.96
CA ALA A 80 -18.18 -2.21 -3.48
C ALA A 80 -18.72 -1.15 -2.52
N SER A 81 -20.00 -0.84 -2.67
CA SER A 81 -20.75 -0.05 -1.68
C SER A 81 -21.24 -0.97 -0.57
N GLY A 82 -21.27 -0.46 0.66
CA GLY A 82 -21.93 -1.09 1.80
C GLY A 82 -22.70 -0.05 2.61
N PRO A 83 -23.33 -0.45 3.72
CA PRO A 83 -24.07 0.48 4.58
C PRO A 83 -23.16 1.62 5.04
N GLY A 84 -23.43 2.84 4.56
CA GLY A 84 -22.71 4.06 4.94
C GLY A 84 -21.23 4.13 4.52
N GLY A 85 -20.80 3.36 3.51
CA GLY A 85 -19.38 3.29 3.18
C GLY A 85 -19.02 2.54 1.90
N TYR A 86 -17.70 2.38 1.70
CA TYR A 86 -17.09 1.74 0.55
C TYR A 86 -15.96 0.80 0.96
N ARG A 87 -15.70 -0.22 0.14
CA ARG A 87 -14.54 -1.11 0.31
C ARG A 87 -13.84 -1.35 -1.03
N LEU A 88 -12.53 -1.53 -0.98
CA LEU A 88 -11.77 -2.08 -2.10
C LEU A 88 -11.92 -3.60 -2.10
N CYS A 89 -12.45 -4.16 -3.19
CA CYS A 89 -12.56 -5.60 -3.41
C CYS A 89 -11.23 -6.11 -3.98
N ALA A 90 -10.27 -6.31 -3.10
CA ALA A 90 -8.94 -6.80 -3.40
C ALA A 90 -8.46 -7.71 -2.27
N GLU A 91 -7.62 -8.68 -2.58
CA GLU A 91 -6.91 -9.45 -1.58
C GLU A 91 -5.74 -8.63 -1.01
N PRO A 92 -5.25 -8.92 0.21
CA PRO A 92 -4.09 -8.23 0.76
C PRO A 92 -2.89 -8.23 -0.20
N ASP A 93 -2.58 -9.37 -0.82
CA ASP A 93 -1.46 -9.52 -1.77
C ASP A 93 -1.63 -8.75 -3.10
N ASP A 94 -2.81 -8.17 -3.36
CA ASP A 94 -3.01 -7.24 -4.47
C ASP A 94 -2.48 -5.83 -4.17
N VAL A 95 -2.14 -5.53 -2.92
CA VAL A 95 -1.62 -4.24 -2.46
C VAL A 95 -0.15 -4.39 -2.05
N ASP A 96 0.73 -3.55 -2.60
CA ASP A 96 2.18 -3.62 -2.36
C ASP A 96 2.58 -3.51 -0.88
N LEU A 97 1.87 -2.72 -0.07
CA LEU A 97 2.08 -2.61 1.37
C LEU A 97 1.94 -3.95 2.09
N HIS A 98 0.82 -4.65 1.90
CA HIS A 98 0.56 -5.92 2.57
C HIS A 98 1.47 -7.03 2.04
N ARG A 99 1.78 -7.00 0.74
CA ARG A 99 2.77 -7.91 0.14
C ARG A 99 4.17 -7.67 0.71
N PHE A 100 4.56 -6.42 0.92
CA PHE A 100 5.81 -6.05 1.57
C PHE A 100 5.88 -6.59 3.00
N GLU A 101 4.83 -6.39 3.80
CA GLU A 101 4.76 -6.89 5.18
C GLU A 101 4.93 -8.42 5.23
N ARG A 102 4.21 -9.15 4.38
CA ARG A 102 4.32 -10.61 4.28
C ARG A 102 5.74 -11.06 3.90
N LEU A 103 6.34 -10.44 2.87
CA LEU A 103 7.70 -10.79 2.43
C LEU A 103 8.75 -10.47 3.50
N ALA A 104 8.58 -9.36 4.23
CA ALA A 104 9.46 -9.00 5.34
C ALA A 104 9.37 -10.00 6.50
N GLU A 105 8.16 -10.48 6.83
CA GLU A 105 7.96 -11.54 7.83
C GLU A 105 8.59 -12.87 7.36
N GLU A 106 8.41 -13.25 6.09
CA GLU A 106 9.04 -14.44 5.52
C GLU A 106 10.57 -14.37 5.56
N GLY A 107 11.14 -13.18 5.32
CA GLY A 107 12.58 -12.94 5.45
C GLY A 107 13.06 -13.11 6.89
N ALA A 108 12.30 -12.57 7.86
CA ALA A 108 12.63 -12.69 9.28
C ALA A 108 12.57 -14.14 9.76
N ARG A 109 11.54 -14.89 9.34
CA ARG A 109 11.39 -16.31 9.66
C ARG A 109 12.51 -17.14 9.02
N ALA A 110 12.88 -16.87 7.77
CA ALA A 110 13.99 -17.56 7.13
C ALA A 110 15.33 -17.34 7.84
N LEU A 111 15.60 -16.14 8.38
CA LEU A 111 16.78 -15.90 9.22
C LEU A 111 16.74 -16.72 10.51
N ALA A 112 15.60 -16.72 11.19
CA ALA A 112 15.43 -17.48 12.44
C ALA A 112 15.62 -18.99 12.21
N ASP A 113 15.21 -19.48 11.04
CA ASP A 113 15.34 -20.89 10.63
C ASP A 113 16.74 -21.25 10.09
N GLY A 114 17.68 -20.29 10.05
CA GLY A 114 19.05 -20.53 9.58
C GLY A 114 19.22 -20.59 8.06
N ASP A 115 18.28 -20.02 7.30
CA ASP A 115 18.34 -19.91 5.84
C ASP A 115 18.54 -18.44 5.40
N PRO A 116 19.77 -17.92 5.52
CA PRO A 116 20.05 -16.53 5.17
C PRO A 116 19.97 -16.26 3.66
N ALA A 117 20.11 -17.28 2.81
CA ALA A 117 19.94 -17.13 1.36
C ALA A 117 18.49 -16.82 1.01
N LYS A 118 17.54 -17.59 1.55
CA LYS A 118 16.11 -17.32 1.39
C LYS A 118 15.72 -16.00 2.02
N ALA A 119 16.25 -15.68 3.21
CA ALA A 119 15.98 -14.40 3.85
C ALA A 119 16.38 -13.21 2.97
N ALA A 120 17.60 -13.25 2.41
CA ALA A 120 18.09 -12.20 1.52
C ALA A 120 17.15 -12.00 0.32
N ALA A 121 16.75 -13.09 -0.34
CA ALA A 121 15.82 -13.03 -1.47
C ALA A 121 14.46 -12.41 -1.09
N ARG A 122 13.89 -12.79 0.07
CA ARG A 122 12.59 -12.24 0.52
C ARG A 122 12.67 -10.77 0.87
N TYR A 123 13.74 -10.33 1.53
CA TYR A 123 13.94 -8.92 1.80
C TYR A 123 14.21 -8.11 0.53
N ASP A 124 14.94 -8.66 -0.45
CA ASP A 124 15.15 -8.00 -1.74
C ASP A 124 13.81 -7.81 -2.49
N ASP A 125 12.99 -8.86 -2.56
CA ASP A 125 11.64 -8.79 -3.14
C ASP A 125 10.75 -7.78 -2.41
N ALA A 126 10.81 -7.74 -1.07
CA ALA A 126 10.04 -6.82 -0.25
C ALA A 126 10.45 -5.36 -0.52
N LEU A 127 11.75 -5.08 -0.49
CA LEU A 127 12.30 -3.74 -0.65
C LEU A 127 12.11 -3.20 -2.07
N ALA A 128 12.09 -4.07 -3.08
CA ALA A 128 11.83 -3.71 -4.48
C ALA A 128 10.42 -3.14 -4.72
N LEU A 129 9.46 -3.39 -3.82
CA LEU A 129 8.10 -2.83 -3.93
C LEU A 129 8.05 -1.32 -3.65
N TRP A 130 9.06 -0.79 -2.96
CA TRP A 130 9.12 0.61 -2.58
C TRP A 130 9.58 1.50 -3.74
N ARG A 131 8.72 2.44 -4.15
CA ARG A 131 8.98 3.42 -5.23
C ARG A 131 9.20 4.83 -4.71
N GLY A 132 8.94 5.08 -3.43
CA GLY A 132 9.08 6.38 -2.78
C GLY A 132 8.67 6.33 -1.32
N PRO A 133 8.37 7.48 -0.69
CA PRO A 133 7.81 7.53 0.66
C PRO A 133 6.43 6.85 0.73
N ALA A 134 6.16 6.11 1.80
CA ALA A 134 4.87 5.46 1.99
C ALA A 134 3.70 6.46 2.01
N LEU A 135 2.59 6.10 1.37
CA LEU A 135 1.29 6.81 1.44
C LEU A 135 1.39 8.30 1.06
N THR A 136 2.26 8.66 0.12
CA THR A 136 2.55 10.06 -0.26
C THR A 136 1.28 10.86 -0.64
N ASP A 137 0.25 10.21 -1.16
CA ASP A 137 -0.99 10.87 -1.57
C ASP A 137 -2.06 10.97 -0.47
N LEU A 138 -1.84 10.43 0.74
CA LEU A 138 -2.85 10.38 1.80
C LEU A 138 -2.59 11.46 2.88
N PRO A 139 -3.41 12.52 2.96
CA PRO A 139 -3.23 13.60 3.95
C PRO A 139 -3.21 13.13 5.40
N ASP A 140 -4.23 12.37 5.84
CA ASP A 140 -4.30 11.81 7.21
C ASP A 140 -3.57 10.44 7.32
N GLY A 141 -2.52 10.25 6.52
CA GLY A 141 -1.80 8.98 6.41
C GLY A 141 -0.61 8.84 7.36
N MET A 142 -0.23 9.88 8.11
CA MET A 142 1.10 9.99 8.74
C MET A 142 1.43 8.81 9.68
N ALA A 143 0.49 8.39 10.52
CA ALA A 143 0.73 7.27 11.45
C ALA A 143 0.86 5.92 10.73
N ALA A 144 0.15 5.71 9.63
CA ALA A 144 0.29 4.51 8.80
C ALA A 144 1.59 4.55 7.99
N ALA A 145 1.96 5.72 7.45
CA ALA A 145 3.20 5.92 6.72
C ALA A 145 4.43 5.68 7.62
N ALA A 146 4.44 6.24 8.84
CA ALA A 146 5.51 6.03 9.80
C ALA A 146 5.70 4.55 10.18
N ARG A 147 4.60 3.80 10.32
CA ARG A 147 4.65 2.35 10.57
C ARG A 147 5.28 1.60 9.40
N ALA A 148 4.83 1.89 8.17
CA ALA A 148 5.39 1.27 6.97
C ALA A 148 6.89 1.59 6.81
N GLU A 149 7.31 2.84 7.01
CA GLU A 149 8.73 3.22 6.94
C GLU A 149 9.56 2.59 8.05
N THR A 150 9.01 2.40 9.25
CA THR A 150 9.68 1.66 10.33
C THR A 150 9.92 0.21 9.90
N GLN A 151 8.90 -0.47 9.39
CA GLN A 151 9.05 -1.84 8.87
C GLN A 151 10.07 -1.90 7.71
N ARG A 152 10.13 -0.86 6.86
CA ARG A 152 11.14 -0.77 5.78
C ARG A 152 12.56 -0.74 6.33
N LEU A 153 12.79 0.01 7.41
CA LEU A 153 14.09 0.03 8.09
C LEU A 153 14.42 -1.33 8.68
N ASP A 154 13.45 -2.03 9.25
CA ASP A 154 13.65 -3.37 9.80
C ASP A 154 13.95 -4.40 8.70
N ALA A 155 13.26 -4.33 7.55
CA ALA A 155 13.57 -5.16 6.39
C ALA A 155 14.99 -4.92 5.86
N ARG A 156 15.46 -3.66 5.82
CA ARG A 156 16.86 -3.34 5.46
C ARG A 156 17.85 -3.93 6.45
N ARG A 157 17.58 -3.83 7.75
CA ARG A 157 18.43 -4.45 8.80
C ARG A 157 18.48 -5.97 8.64
N GLY A 158 17.32 -6.61 8.40
CA GLY A 158 17.22 -8.03 8.13
C GLY A 158 18.03 -8.45 6.89
N ARG A 159 17.96 -7.66 5.81
CA ARG A 159 18.74 -7.92 4.59
C ARG A 159 20.24 -7.87 4.82
N ILE A 160 20.71 -6.92 5.63
CA ILE A 160 22.12 -6.80 6.03
C ILE A 160 22.53 -8.00 6.88
N ALA A 161 21.72 -8.39 7.87
CA ALA A 161 21.98 -9.56 8.70
C ALA A 161 22.10 -10.85 7.86
N ALA A 162 21.23 -11.03 6.86
CA ALA A 162 21.27 -12.15 5.93
C ALA A 162 22.57 -12.19 5.12
N ALA A 163 23.02 -11.05 4.60
CA ALA A 163 24.28 -10.98 3.86
C ALA A 163 25.51 -11.27 4.72
N LEU A 164 25.52 -10.78 5.97
CA LEU A 164 26.60 -11.07 6.92
C LEU A 164 26.67 -12.58 7.22
N ALA A 165 25.53 -13.23 7.43
CA ALA A 165 25.45 -14.68 7.65
C ALA A 165 25.91 -15.51 6.44
N LEU A 166 25.75 -14.98 5.22
CA LEU A 166 26.25 -15.61 3.98
C LEU A 166 27.76 -15.41 3.76
N GLY A 167 28.45 -14.66 4.61
CA GLY A 167 29.84 -14.25 4.37
C GLY A 167 30.00 -13.21 3.27
N ASN A 168 28.91 -12.59 2.81
CA ASN A 168 28.87 -11.60 1.74
C ASN A 168 28.98 -10.16 2.26
N ALA A 169 29.81 -9.93 3.30
CA ALA A 169 29.94 -8.63 3.96
C ALA A 169 30.44 -7.48 3.04
N ALA A 170 31.03 -7.81 1.89
CA ALA A 170 31.50 -6.82 0.92
C ALA A 170 30.40 -6.29 -0.02
N GLN A 171 29.22 -6.92 -0.10
CA GLN A 171 28.10 -6.51 -0.96
C GLN A 171 27.03 -5.69 -0.22
N THR A 172 27.27 -5.34 1.05
CA THR A 172 26.28 -4.73 1.97
C THR A 172 26.38 -3.21 2.16
N LEU A 173 27.25 -2.52 1.41
CA LEU A 173 27.38 -1.05 1.42
C LEU A 173 26.77 -0.46 0.16
#